data_AF-A0A0P1GLC7-F1
#
_entry.id   AF-A0A0P1GLC7-F1
#
_cell.length_a   1.000
_cell.length_b   1.000
_cell.length_c   1.000
_cell.angle_alpha   90.00
_cell.angle_beta   90.00
_cell.angle_gamma   90.00
#
_symmetry.space_group_name_H-M   'P 1'
#
loop_
_entity.id
_entity.type
_entity.pdbx_description
1 polymer ?
#
loop_
_entity_poly.entity_id
_entity_poly.type
_entity_poly.pdbx_seq_one_letter_code
_entity_poly.pdbx_strand_id
1 'polypeptide(L)'
;MNDMTPGFTADMTAEDTHSFTLSMCMHLGRPCPAANRMLRTLARALASAKGATEDGFEVTGESQLEGCDRACLARFQASHDRIRVFCGTEDDADFTALNHFADAMLSPSAAPYHGTAAPQSFGEARPLAAPAALV
;
A
#
# COMPACT_ATOMS: atom_id res chain seq x y z
N MET A 1 26.51 -18.03 35.99
CA MET A 1 26.80 -16.62 35.71
C MET A 1 26.25 -16.31 34.33
N ASN A 2 25.08 -15.64 34.37
CA ASN A 2 24.35 -14.93 33.32
C ASN A 2 24.04 -15.63 31.99
N ASP A 3 22.86 -16.25 31.99
CA ASP A 3 21.70 -15.92 31.15
C ASP A 3 21.90 -14.74 30.16
N MET A 4 21.74 -15.03 28.87
CA MET A 4 21.26 -14.08 27.87
C MET A 4 20.55 -14.87 26.77
N THR A 5 19.25 -15.05 26.98
CA THR A 5 18.29 -15.56 26.02
C THR A 5 18.18 -14.59 24.84
N PRO A 6 18.17 -15.01 23.56
CA PRO A 6 17.62 -14.18 22.50
C PRO A 6 16.10 -14.38 22.45
N GLY A 7 15.37 -13.52 23.16
CA GLY A 7 13.96 -13.28 22.89
C GLY A 7 13.84 -12.40 21.64
N PHE A 8 13.76 -13.01 20.47
CA PHE A 8 13.32 -12.35 19.24
C PHE A 8 12.38 -13.32 18.52
N THR A 9 11.11 -13.28 18.93
CA THR A 9 10.02 -13.98 18.25
C THR A 9 10.03 -13.61 16.78
N ALA A 10 9.91 -14.62 15.92
CA ALA A 10 9.92 -14.55 14.47
C ALA A 10 9.36 -13.23 13.92
N ASP A 11 10.21 -12.47 13.25
CA ASP A 11 9.86 -11.27 12.51
C ASP A 11 8.94 -11.69 11.36
N MET A 12 7.61 -11.64 11.60
CA MET A 12 6.60 -11.70 10.54
C MET A 12 6.81 -10.47 9.66
N THR A 13 7.69 -10.58 8.69
CA THR A 13 7.92 -9.51 7.74
C THR A 13 6.61 -9.25 6.98
N ALA A 14 6.38 -8.02 6.54
CA ALA A 14 5.17 -7.62 5.79
C ALA A 14 4.76 -8.60 4.66
N GLU A 15 5.71 -9.38 4.13
CA GLU A 15 5.51 -10.37 3.09
C GLU A 15 4.56 -11.50 3.50
N ASP A 16 4.48 -11.83 4.80
CA ASP A 16 3.63 -12.93 5.30
C ASP A 16 2.21 -12.47 5.68
N THR A 17 1.94 -11.17 5.66
CA THR A 17 0.66 -10.61 6.12
C THR A 17 -0.16 -9.98 5.00
N HIS A 18 0.48 -9.53 3.93
CA HIS A 18 -0.18 -8.84 2.84
C HIS A 18 0.29 -9.36 1.48
N SER A 19 -0.64 -9.43 0.54
CA SER A 19 -0.32 -9.46 -0.90
C SER A 19 -0.06 -8.04 -1.39
N PHE A 20 0.91 -7.89 -2.31
CA PHE A 20 1.30 -6.60 -2.86
C PHE A 20 1.19 -6.63 -4.39
N THR A 21 0.50 -5.63 -4.94
CA THR A 21 0.42 -5.40 -6.39
C THR A 21 0.95 -4.02 -6.69
N LEU A 22 1.84 -3.91 -7.67
CA LEU A 22 2.34 -2.63 -8.17
C LEU A 22 2.15 -2.54 -9.67
N SER A 23 1.72 -1.38 -10.14
CA SER A 23 1.74 -1.05 -11.56
C SER A 23 3.16 -0.81 -12.04
N MET A 24 3.35 -0.84 -13.35
CA MET A 24 4.53 -0.22 -13.95
C MET A 24 4.50 1.29 -13.69
N CYS A 25 5.67 1.87 -13.40
CA CYS A 25 5.84 3.31 -13.33
C CYS A 25 6.10 3.86 -14.72
N MET A 26 5.31 4.86 -15.14
CA MET A 26 5.42 5.49 -16.46
C MET A 26 6.76 6.21 -16.68
N HIS A 27 7.49 6.55 -15.61
CA HIS A 27 8.83 7.15 -15.70
C HIS A 27 9.96 6.13 -15.78
N LEU A 28 9.80 4.96 -15.14
CA LEU A 28 10.86 3.96 -15.02
C LEU A 28 10.69 2.76 -15.95
N GLY A 29 9.49 2.52 -16.49
CA GLY A 29 9.16 1.31 -17.25
C GLY A 29 9.17 0.01 -16.42
N ARG A 30 9.20 0.12 -15.09
CA ARG A 30 9.20 -0.98 -14.11
C ARG A 30 8.44 -0.57 -12.85
N PRO A 31 8.11 -1.48 -11.92
CA PRO A 31 7.49 -1.12 -10.64
C PRO A 31 8.31 -0.08 -9.87
N CYS A 32 7.64 0.91 -9.28
CA CYS A 32 8.32 1.98 -8.54
C CYS A 32 8.90 1.46 -7.21
N PRO A 33 10.24 1.54 -7.00
CA PRO A 33 10.86 1.01 -5.79
C PRO A 33 10.47 1.80 -4.53
N ALA A 34 10.26 3.12 -4.64
CA ALA A 34 9.82 3.93 -3.50
C ALA A 34 8.36 3.64 -3.11
N ALA A 35 7.47 3.48 -4.09
CA ALA A 35 6.08 3.07 -3.81
C ALA A 35 6.02 1.70 -3.12
N ASN A 36 6.84 0.74 -3.57
CA ASN A 36 6.93 -0.59 -2.94
C ASN A 36 7.39 -0.49 -1.48
N ARG A 37 8.42 0.32 -1.20
CA ARG A 37 8.87 0.58 0.17
C ARG A 37 7.76 1.21 1.02
N MET A 38 7.10 2.24 0.50
CA MET A 38 6.02 2.92 1.20
C MET A 38 4.86 1.97 1.55
N LEU A 39 4.39 1.18 0.58
CA LEU A 39 3.35 0.17 0.80
C LEU A 39 3.73 -0.82 1.91
N ARG A 40 4.96 -1.34 1.87
CA ARG A 40 5.45 -2.30 2.86
C ARG A 40 5.58 -1.66 4.25
N THR A 41 6.02 -0.42 4.34
CA THR A 41 6.08 0.31 5.61
C THR A 41 4.69 0.54 6.19
N LEU A 42 3.73 0.99 5.38
CA LEU A 42 2.34 1.17 5.81
C LEU A 42 1.71 -0.15 6.26
N ALA A 43 1.95 -1.25 5.53
CA ALA A 43 1.47 -2.58 5.91
C ALA A 43 2.00 -3.02 7.29
N ARG A 44 3.29 -2.83 7.57
CA ARG A 44 3.88 -3.13 8.89
C ARG A 44 3.30 -2.25 9.99
N ALA A 45 3.13 -0.96 9.71
CA ALA A 45 2.59 -0.01 10.68
C ALA A 45 1.15 -0.38 11.06
N LEU A 46 0.29 -0.68 10.09
CA LEU A 46 -1.10 -1.06 10.33
C LEU A 46 -1.22 -2.44 11.00
N ALA A 47 -0.41 -3.42 10.59
CA ALA A 47 -0.35 -4.72 11.27
C ALA A 47 0.02 -4.57 12.76
N SER A 48 0.94 -3.66 13.08
CA SER A 48 1.34 -3.37 14.47
C SER A 48 0.26 -2.60 15.23
N ALA A 49 -0.49 -1.73 14.55
CA ALA A 49 -1.55 -0.90 15.15
C ALA A 49 -2.86 -1.68 15.39
N LYS A 50 -3.09 -2.82 14.72
CA LYS A 50 -4.37 -3.54 14.70
C LYS A 50 -4.97 -3.81 16.09
N GLY A 51 -4.15 -4.14 17.09
CA GLY A 51 -4.62 -4.39 18.46
C GLY A 51 -4.96 -3.14 19.27
N ALA A 52 -4.60 -1.96 18.77
CA ALA A 52 -4.74 -0.67 19.47
C ALA A 52 -5.71 0.31 18.76
N THR A 53 -6.29 -0.10 17.63
CA THR A 53 -7.17 0.73 16.80
C THR A 53 -8.46 -0.02 16.47
N GLU A 54 -9.54 0.71 16.24
CA GLU A 54 -10.81 0.13 15.77
C GLU A 54 -10.71 -0.36 14.32
N ASP A 55 -11.63 -1.25 13.92
CA ASP A 55 -11.67 -1.81 12.55
C ASP A 55 -11.79 -0.72 11.46
N GLY A 56 -12.48 0.39 11.77
CA GLY A 56 -12.64 1.54 10.88
C GLY A 56 -11.46 2.51 10.83
N PHE A 57 -10.34 2.18 11.48
CA PHE A 57 -9.16 3.04 11.49
C PHE A 57 -8.55 3.20 10.10
N GLU A 58 -8.32 4.44 9.70
CA GLU A 58 -7.73 4.81 8.41
C GLU A 58 -6.71 5.94 8.59
N VAL A 59 -5.62 5.87 7.83
CA VAL A 59 -4.65 6.95 7.67
C VAL A 59 -4.61 7.36 6.21
N THR A 60 -4.81 8.65 5.94
CA THR A 60 -4.62 9.25 4.62
C THR A 60 -3.53 10.30 4.68
N GLY A 61 -2.89 10.56 3.55
CA GLY A 61 -1.93 11.65 3.49
C GLY A 61 -1.18 11.74 2.18
N GLU A 62 -0.22 12.65 2.20
CA GLU A 62 0.66 12.98 1.10
C GLU A 62 2.12 12.80 1.52
N SER A 63 2.97 12.45 0.56
CA SER A 63 4.41 12.32 0.77
C SER A 63 5.15 12.56 -0.53
N GLN A 64 6.38 13.07 -0.45
CA GLN A 64 7.26 13.14 -1.60
C GLN A 64 8.14 11.88 -1.61
N LEU A 65 8.07 11.11 -2.70
CA LEU A 65 8.82 9.86 -2.83
C LEU A 65 10.07 10.04 -3.71
N GLU A 66 11.21 9.68 -3.14
CA GLU A 66 12.50 9.62 -3.81
C GLU A 66 12.78 8.19 -4.29
N GLY A 67 12.21 7.85 -5.46
CA GLY A 67 12.33 6.52 -6.07
C GLY A 67 12.91 6.52 -7.49
N CYS A 68 13.03 7.69 -8.10
CA CYS A 68 13.53 7.93 -9.44
C CYS A 68 14.15 9.32 -9.50
N ASP A 69 14.69 9.71 -10.65
CA ASP A 69 15.26 11.05 -10.89
C ASP A 69 14.22 12.19 -10.79
N ARG A 70 12.94 11.83 -10.58
CA ARG A 70 11.84 12.75 -10.31
C ARG A 70 11.36 12.58 -8.88
N ALA A 71 11.11 13.70 -8.20
CA ALA A 71 10.38 13.68 -6.96
C ALA A 71 8.88 13.49 -7.27
N CYS A 72 8.34 12.30 -6.97
CA CYS A 72 6.93 12.01 -7.22
C CYS A 72 6.12 12.39 -5.99
N LEU A 73 5.17 13.31 -6.14
CA LEU A 73 4.13 13.50 -5.13
C LEU A 73 3.30 12.22 -5.06
N ALA A 74 3.20 11.66 -3.87
CA ALA A 74 2.45 10.46 -3.59
C ALA A 74 1.29 10.75 -2.63
N ARG A 75 0.14 10.14 -2.91
CA ARG A 75 -1.02 10.09 -2.03
C ARG A 75 -1.26 8.69 -1.57
N PHE A 76 -1.68 8.54 -0.32
CA PHE A 76 -1.99 7.23 0.23
C PHE A 76 -3.25 7.24 1.07
N GLN A 77 -3.94 6.11 1.04
CA GLN A 77 -5.06 5.77 1.91
C GLN A 77 -4.79 4.36 2.44
N ALA A 78 -4.78 4.21 3.76
CA ALA A 78 -4.32 2.99 4.42
C ALA A 78 -5.26 2.63 5.57
N SER A 79 -5.96 1.51 5.44
CA SER A 79 -6.76 0.89 6.50
C SER A 79 -6.34 -0.56 6.69
N HIS A 80 -6.89 -1.22 7.72
CA HIS A 80 -6.63 -2.65 7.99
C HIS A 80 -7.03 -3.58 6.85
N ASP A 81 -7.96 -3.17 5.99
CA ASP A 81 -8.48 -3.98 4.88
C ASP A 81 -7.72 -3.75 3.57
N ARG A 82 -7.17 -2.56 3.39
CA ARG A 82 -6.56 -2.15 2.13
C ARG A 82 -5.65 -0.95 2.30
N ILE A 83 -4.51 -1.01 1.63
CA ILE A 83 -3.57 0.09 1.53
C ILE A 83 -3.37 0.42 0.06
N ARG A 84 -3.47 1.69 -0.30
CA ARG A 84 -3.19 2.19 -1.65
C ARG A 84 -2.21 3.34 -1.60
N VAL A 85 -1.26 3.33 -2.52
CA VAL A 85 -0.30 4.41 -2.75
C VAL A 85 -0.35 4.78 -4.23
N PHE A 86 -0.60 6.05 -4.50
CA PHE A 86 -0.69 6.65 -5.83
C PHE A 86 0.45 7.64 -5.99
N CYS A 87 1.25 7.53 -7.05
CA CYS A 87 2.43 8.36 -7.28
C CYS A 87 2.27 9.20 -8.54
N GLY A 88 2.79 10.42 -8.52
CA GLY A 88 2.71 11.36 -9.65
C GLY A 88 1.28 11.82 -9.91
N THR A 89 0.52 12.05 -8.84
CA THR A 89 -0.83 12.63 -8.89
C THR A 89 -0.76 14.16 -8.91
N GLU A 90 -1.76 14.82 -9.47
CA GLU A 90 -1.93 16.29 -9.41
C GLU A 90 -2.23 16.76 -7.98
N ASP A 91 -1.88 17.98 -7.60
CA ASP A 91 -1.93 18.50 -6.22
C ASP A 91 -3.33 18.51 -5.56
N ASP A 92 -4.41 18.28 -6.29
CA ASP A 92 -5.79 18.23 -5.79
C ASP A 92 -6.52 16.91 -6.13
N ALA A 93 -5.78 15.88 -6.55
CA ALA A 93 -6.35 14.61 -6.96
C ALA A 93 -7.19 13.95 -5.84
N ASP A 94 -8.48 13.76 -6.12
CA ASP A 94 -9.43 13.15 -5.20
C ASP A 94 -9.24 11.63 -5.06
N PHE A 95 -9.29 11.13 -3.82
CA PHE A 95 -9.19 9.70 -3.51
C PHE A 95 -10.32 8.89 -4.14
N THR A 96 -11.52 9.44 -4.36
CA THR A 96 -12.60 8.71 -5.04
C THR A 96 -12.20 8.38 -6.48
N ALA A 97 -11.68 9.37 -7.21
CA ALA A 97 -11.21 9.18 -8.58
C ALA A 97 -10.00 8.23 -8.64
N LEU A 98 -9.03 8.39 -7.74
CA LEU A 98 -7.86 7.51 -7.65
C LEU A 98 -8.24 6.06 -7.32
N ASN A 99 -9.20 5.87 -6.41
CA ASN A 99 -9.70 4.54 -6.07
C ASN A 99 -10.44 3.90 -7.24
N HIS A 100 -11.27 4.66 -7.95
CA HIS A 100 -11.95 4.17 -9.14
C HIS A 100 -10.95 3.76 -10.24
N PHE A 101 -9.88 4.54 -10.44
CA PHE A 101 -8.79 4.17 -11.34
C PHE A 101 -8.16 2.83 -10.94
N ALA A 102 -7.79 2.65 -9.66
CA ALA A 102 -7.20 1.40 -9.18
C ALA A 102 -8.16 0.21 -9.31
N ASP A 103 -9.44 0.39 -9.01
CA ASP A 103 -10.45 -0.67 -9.15
C ASP A 103 -10.60 -1.11 -10.62
N ALA A 104 -10.67 -0.17 -11.56
CA ALA A 104 -10.72 -0.46 -13.00
C ALA A 104 -9.47 -1.21 -13.51
N MET A 105 -8.30 -0.94 -12.92
CA MET A 105 -7.04 -1.59 -13.30
C MET A 105 -6.87 -2.98 -12.70
N LEU A 106 -7.37 -3.20 -11.47
CA LEU A 106 -7.15 -4.43 -10.72
C LEU A 106 -8.30 -5.45 -10.84
N SER A 107 -9.50 -4.99 -11.20
CA SER A 107 -10.69 -5.84 -11.28
C SER A 107 -11.30 -5.82 -12.68
N PRO A 108 -11.42 -6.98 -13.35
CA PRO A 108 -12.07 -7.05 -14.66
C PRO A 108 -13.58 -6.76 -14.60
N SER A 109 -14.18 -6.79 -13.40
CA SER A 109 -15.61 -6.51 -13.19
C SER A 109 -15.88 -5.07 -12.71
N ALA A 110 -14.83 -4.26 -12.50
CA ALA A 110 -15.02 -2.86 -12.12
C ALA A 110 -15.56 -2.04 -13.29
N ALA A 111 -16.27 -0.96 -12.98
CA ALA A 111 -16.70 0.00 -13.98
C ALA A 111 -15.46 0.60 -14.67
N PRO A 112 -15.53 0.86 -16.00
CA PRO A 112 -14.41 1.48 -16.70
C PRO A 112 -14.07 2.85 -16.12
N TYR A 113 -12.78 3.13 -15.98
CA TYR A 113 -12.32 4.44 -15.58
C TYR A 113 -12.35 5.41 -16.78
N HIS A 114 -13.07 6.52 -16.64
CA HIS A 114 -13.20 7.57 -17.67
C HIS A 114 -12.62 8.93 -17.24
N GLY A 115 -11.92 8.99 -16.10
CA GLY A 115 -11.35 10.22 -15.58
C GLY A 115 -9.97 10.56 -16.17
N THR A 116 -9.45 11.72 -15.78
CA THR A 116 -8.11 12.20 -16.16
C THR A 116 -7.07 12.04 -15.05
N ALA A 117 -7.51 11.75 -13.81
CA ALA A 117 -6.64 11.56 -12.65
C ALA A 117 -5.96 10.18 -12.69
N ALA A 118 -5.04 10.00 -13.64
CA ALA A 118 -4.24 8.79 -13.78
C ALA A 118 -2.87 8.99 -13.10
N PRO A 119 -2.56 8.23 -12.04
CA PRO A 119 -1.26 8.28 -11.40
C PRO A 119 -0.17 7.72 -12.33
N GLN A 120 1.05 8.24 -12.21
CA GLN A 120 2.23 7.73 -12.92
C GLN A 120 2.65 6.33 -12.46
N SER A 121 2.25 5.95 -11.24
CA SER A 121 2.36 4.60 -10.72
C SER A 121 1.37 4.45 -9.58
N PHE A 122 0.81 3.25 -9.39
CA PHE A 122 0.07 2.93 -8.18
C PHE A 122 0.48 1.57 -7.64
N GLY A 123 0.19 1.34 -6.37
CA GLY A 123 0.19 -0.01 -5.84
C GLY A 123 -0.83 -0.18 -4.72
N GLU A 124 -1.17 -1.44 -4.49
CA GLU A 124 -2.13 -1.87 -3.50
C GLU A 124 -1.50 -2.97 -2.63
N ALA A 125 -1.75 -2.91 -1.33
CA ALA A 125 -1.54 -4.03 -0.43
C ALA A 125 -2.88 -4.45 0.18
N ARG A 126 -3.11 -5.77 0.23
CA ARG A 126 -4.28 -6.37 0.88
C ARG A 126 -3.84 -7.43 1.87
N PRO A 127 -4.46 -7.51 3.06
CA PRO A 127 -4.21 -8.61 3.97
C PRO A 127 -4.37 -9.95 3.27
N LEU A 128 -3.45 -10.87 3.52
CA LEU A 128 -3.67 -12.27 3.20
C LEU A 128 -4.83 -12.76 4.07
N ALA A 129 -5.75 -13.52 3.48
CA ALA A 129 -6.76 -14.21 4.28
C ALA A 129 -6.02 -15.04 5.33
N ALA A 130 -6.43 -14.91 6.60
CA ALA A 130 -5.92 -15.81 7.62
C ALA A 130 -6.13 -17.25 7.13
N PRO A 131 -5.13 -18.14 7.21
CA PRO A 131 -5.35 -19.54 6.88
C PRO A 131 -6.55 -19.99 7.71
N ALA A 132 -7.57 -20.53 7.04
CA ALA A 132 -8.74 -21.06 7.72
C ALA A 132 -8.23 -22.00 8.81
N ALA A 133 -8.51 -21.69 10.06
CA ALA A 133 -8.10 -22.52 11.17
C ALA A 133 -8.61 -23.94 10.87
N LEU A 134 -7.69 -24.89 10.69
CA LEU A 134 -8.04 -26.31 10.60
C LEU A 134 -8.78 -26.65 11.89
N VAL A 135 -10.08 -26.89 11.77
CA VAL A 135 -10.99 -27.28 12.86
C VAL A 135 -10.68 -28.69 13.31
#